data_AF-A0A941VS75-F1
#
_entry.id   AF-A0A941VS75-F1
#
_cell.length_a   1.000
_cell.length_b   1.000
_cell.length_c   1.000
_cell.angle_alpha   90.00
_cell.angle_beta   90.00
_cell.angle_gamma   90.00
#
_symmetry.space_group_name_H-M   'P 1'
#
loop_
_entity.id
_entity.type
_entity.pdbx_description
1 polymer ?
#
loop_
_entity_poly.entity_id
_entity_poly.type
_entity_poly.pdbx_seq_one_letter_code
_entity_poly.pdbx_strand_id
1 'polypeptide(L)'
;MTKAFVLILGIVGLLWNPIAQAADVRFPSVSGWKQVGEIQTFDPNTLYEYIDGGADLYLAYDFEELKVAEYQNGKKASVTVEVYRHRTATHAFGVYSQERIPGANFIDVGVQGYLEKHALNFLWGNTYVKITGYDIAPEDQATLPAFAKAVAGNLGDKGALPSILTAFPAEGKIRNSEKFTARKFLGYPFLHSAFSAEYDVSGRNFRLFIIEGKDQADCRVMVEKYLEQLGMKDKTVAEGQYTLSDAYHGEIELHWRGAQIWGILDLGDPGLRAKYIRLFEEGLQKKK
;
A
#
# COMPACT_ATOMS: atom_id res chain seq x y z
N MET A 1 10.93 52.30 -50.92
CA MET A 1 9.92 51.36 -50.39
C MET A 1 10.66 50.27 -49.62
N THR A 2 10.80 50.47 -48.32
CA THR A 2 11.69 49.73 -47.42
C THR A 2 10.88 48.63 -46.73
N LYS A 3 11.27 47.36 -46.90
CA LYS A 3 10.61 46.21 -46.27
C LYS A 3 11.13 46.04 -44.84
N ALA A 4 10.23 46.04 -43.86
CA ALA A 4 10.52 45.72 -42.46
C ALA A 4 10.37 44.21 -42.23
N PHE A 5 11.39 43.58 -41.66
CA PHE A 5 11.34 42.23 -41.12
C PHE A 5 11.04 42.31 -39.62
N VAL A 6 9.98 41.65 -39.16
CA VAL A 6 9.68 41.46 -37.75
C VAL A 6 10.25 40.10 -37.33
N LEU A 7 11.22 40.13 -36.41
CA LEU A 7 11.82 38.96 -35.79
C LEU A 7 11.00 38.61 -34.53
N ILE A 8 10.32 37.46 -34.54
CA ILE A 8 9.62 36.93 -33.34
C ILE A 8 10.64 36.09 -32.56
N LEU A 9 11.12 36.63 -31.43
CA LEU A 9 11.90 35.90 -30.43
C LEU A 9 10.94 35.04 -29.58
N GLY A 10 10.94 33.73 -29.80
CA GLY A 10 10.24 32.77 -28.96
C GLY A 10 10.98 32.57 -27.64
N ILE A 11 10.37 33.00 -26.54
CA ILE A 11 10.84 32.70 -25.18
C ILE A 11 10.34 31.29 -24.83
N VAL A 12 11.23 30.30 -24.85
CA VAL A 12 10.97 28.97 -24.28
C VAL A 12 11.13 29.09 -22.76
N GLY A 13 10.01 29.23 -22.05
CA GLY A 13 9.98 29.14 -20.60
C GLY A 13 10.25 27.70 -20.16
N LEU A 14 11.49 27.41 -19.79
CA LEU A 14 11.83 26.23 -18.99
C LEU A 14 11.15 26.39 -17.63
N LEU A 15 9.99 25.77 -17.45
CA LEU A 15 9.34 25.62 -16.16
C LEU A 15 10.20 24.71 -15.28
N TRP A 16 11.11 25.34 -14.54
CA TRP A 16 11.82 24.70 -13.44
C TRP A 16 10.79 24.41 -12.35
N ASN A 17 10.23 23.20 -12.34
CA ASN A 17 9.50 22.73 -11.17
C ASN A 17 10.54 22.39 -10.10
N PRO A 18 10.61 23.12 -8.97
CA PRO A 18 11.42 22.67 -7.87
C PRO A 18 10.81 21.35 -7.38
N ILE A 19 11.57 20.27 -7.47
CA ILE A 19 11.28 19.06 -6.70
C ILE A 19 11.19 19.52 -5.26
N ALA A 20 10.03 19.38 -4.64
CA ALA A 20 9.86 19.68 -3.23
C ALA A 20 10.90 18.86 -2.47
N GLN A 21 11.89 19.55 -1.89
CA GLN A 21 12.90 18.93 -1.04
C GLN A 21 12.14 18.28 0.11
N ALA A 22 12.24 16.95 0.21
CA ALA A 22 11.54 16.19 1.25
C ALA A 22 11.92 16.78 2.62
N ALA A 23 10.92 16.99 3.48
CA ALA A 23 11.20 17.37 4.86
C ALA A 23 12.13 16.31 5.48
N ASP A 24 13.28 16.72 5.99
CA ASP A 24 14.23 15.79 6.60
C ASP A 24 13.56 15.07 7.77
N VAL A 25 13.42 13.74 7.66
CA VAL A 25 13.00 12.90 8.78
C VAL A 25 13.98 13.11 9.93
N ARG A 26 13.50 13.72 11.01
CA ARG A 26 14.29 13.92 12.22
C ARG A 26 14.19 12.67 13.09
N PHE A 27 15.28 11.93 13.18
CA PHE A 27 15.37 10.80 14.10
C PHE A 27 15.32 11.27 15.58
N PRO A 28 14.62 10.53 16.46
CA PRO A 28 14.36 11.00 17.82
C PRO A 28 15.55 10.82 18.75
N SER A 29 15.65 11.71 19.75
CA SER A 29 16.44 11.42 20.94
C SER A 29 15.60 10.61 21.92
N VAL A 30 16.09 9.44 22.34
CA VAL A 30 15.41 8.55 23.29
C VAL A 30 16.26 8.42 24.54
N SER A 31 15.65 8.64 25.72
CA SER A 31 16.38 8.62 27.00
C SER A 31 17.08 7.27 27.23
N GLY A 32 18.35 7.30 27.62
CA GLY A 32 19.17 6.10 27.83
C GLY A 32 19.73 5.46 26.55
N TRP A 33 19.41 6.01 25.38
CA TRP A 33 19.88 5.56 24.07
C TRP A 33 20.72 6.64 23.40
N LYS A 34 21.77 6.23 22.70
CA LYS A 34 22.63 7.10 21.93
C LYS A 34 22.61 6.64 20.48
N GLN A 35 22.35 7.56 19.55
CA GLN A 35 22.54 7.28 18.12
C GLN A 35 24.02 6.97 17.85
N VAL A 36 24.28 5.90 17.13
CA VAL A 36 25.62 5.48 16.71
C VAL A 36 25.72 5.55 15.19
N GLY A 37 26.86 6.02 14.69
CA GLY A 37 27.05 6.25 13.26
C GLY A 37 26.25 7.45 12.72
N GLU A 38 26.38 7.65 11.41
CA GLU A 38 25.59 8.62 10.66
C GLU A 38 24.25 8.01 10.22
N ILE A 39 23.28 8.88 9.92
CA ILE A 39 22.02 8.44 9.32
C ILE A 39 22.32 7.98 7.89
N GLN A 40 22.02 6.73 7.60
CA GLN A 40 22.16 6.19 6.24
C GLN A 40 20.92 6.56 5.43
N THR A 41 21.11 6.91 4.16
CA THR A 41 20.02 7.26 3.24
C THR A 41 20.17 6.46 1.96
N PHE A 42 19.10 5.81 1.54
CA PHE A 42 19.04 5.01 0.32
C PHE A 42 17.90 5.51 -0.57
N ASP A 43 18.16 5.59 -1.87
CA ASP A 43 17.20 5.97 -2.90
C ASP A 43 16.83 4.74 -3.75
N PRO A 44 15.89 4.84 -4.72
CA PRO A 44 15.47 3.69 -5.51
C PRO A 44 16.61 2.95 -6.23
N ASN A 45 17.73 3.61 -6.50
CA ASN A 45 18.91 3.04 -7.15
C ASN A 45 19.92 2.47 -6.16
N THR A 46 19.78 2.66 -4.85
CA THR A 46 20.73 2.15 -3.84
C THR A 46 20.08 1.27 -2.79
N LEU A 47 18.74 1.14 -2.79
CA LEU A 47 18.02 0.34 -1.80
C LEU A 47 18.47 -1.13 -1.73
N TYR A 48 18.88 -1.72 -2.86
CA TYR A 48 19.39 -3.09 -2.90
C TYR A 48 20.66 -3.28 -2.07
N GLU A 49 21.44 -2.22 -1.82
CA GLU A 49 22.64 -2.27 -0.98
C GLU A 49 22.29 -2.51 0.48
N TYR A 50 21.07 -2.16 0.89
CA TYR A 50 20.58 -2.31 2.25
C TYR A 50 19.69 -3.55 2.43
N ILE A 51 18.77 -3.82 1.49
CA ILE A 51 17.85 -4.97 1.53
C ILE A 51 17.91 -5.79 0.23
N ASP A 52 19.04 -6.48 0.05
CA ASP A 52 19.23 -7.39 -1.10
C ASP A 52 18.15 -8.49 -1.13
N GLY A 53 17.55 -8.69 -2.30
CA GLY A 53 16.39 -9.56 -2.51
C GLY A 53 15.04 -9.04 -1.99
N GLY A 54 15.02 -8.02 -1.12
CA GLY A 54 13.80 -7.39 -0.58
C GLY A 54 13.40 -6.08 -1.28
N ALA A 55 14.35 -5.40 -1.92
CA ALA A 55 14.14 -4.07 -2.52
C ALA A 55 13.00 -4.03 -3.56
N ASP A 56 12.84 -5.09 -4.36
CA ASP A 56 11.82 -5.17 -5.40
C ASP A 56 10.41 -4.95 -4.87
N LEU A 57 10.11 -5.43 -3.65
CA LEU A 57 8.83 -5.19 -3.02
C LEU A 57 8.61 -3.69 -2.82
N TYR A 58 9.55 -2.99 -2.18
CA TYR A 58 9.42 -1.56 -1.90
C TYR A 58 9.34 -0.74 -3.19
N LEU A 59 10.19 -1.05 -4.16
CA LEU A 59 10.17 -0.44 -5.50
C LEU A 59 8.84 -0.69 -6.22
N ALA A 60 8.19 -1.85 -5.98
CA ALA A 60 6.87 -2.17 -6.50
C ALA A 60 5.74 -1.31 -5.91
N TYR A 61 6.01 -0.51 -4.89
CA TYR A 61 5.06 0.42 -4.27
C TYR A 61 5.59 1.85 -4.29
N ASP A 62 6.24 2.28 -5.37
CA ASP A 62 6.64 3.69 -5.58
C ASP A 62 7.43 4.25 -4.38
N PHE A 63 8.40 3.44 -3.90
CA PHE A 63 9.42 3.84 -2.93
C PHE A 63 10.18 5.08 -3.41
N GLU A 64 10.50 5.98 -2.48
CA GLU A 64 11.23 7.21 -2.76
C GLU A 64 12.53 7.32 -1.96
N GLU A 65 12.53 6.90 -0.70
CA GLU A 65 13.68 7.05 0.18
C GLU A 65 13.56 6.13 1.39
N LEU A 66 14.69 5.58 1.83
CA LEU A 66 14.85 4.94 3.12
C LEU A 66 15.87 5.74 3.91
N LYS A 67 15.53 6.12 5.14
CA LYS A 67 16.52 6.57 6.12
C LYS A 67 16.64 5.59 7.26
N VAL A 68 17.87 5.34 7.71
CA VAL A 68 18.18 4.38 8.77
C VAL A 68 19.02 5.05 9.86
N ALA A 69 18.61 4.86 11.12
CA ALA A 69 19.39 5.28 12.28
C ALA A 69 19.54 4.13 13.27
N GLU A 70 20.76 3.95 13.76
CA GLU A 70 21.09 2.95 14.78
C GLU A 70 21.30 3.60 16.14
N TYR A 71 20.88 2.90 17.18
CA TYR A 71 21.00 3.34 18.56
C TYR A 71 21.58 2.23 19.42
N GLN A 72 22.36 2.61 20.42
CA GLN A 72 22.85 1.70 21.45
C GLN A 72 22.60 2.27 22.84
N ASN A 73 22.42 1.39 23.82
CA ASN A 73 22.36 1.75 25.23
C ASN A 73 23.59 1.25 26.00
N GLY A 74 23.70 1.62 27.28
CA GLY A 74 24.81 1.21 28.16
C GLY A 74 24.89 -0.30 28.44
N LYS A 75 23.85 -1.08 28.09
CA LYS A 75 23.78 -2.54 28.24
C LYS A 75 24.13 -3.31 26.96
N LYS A 76 24.67 -2.63 25.93
CA LYS A 76 24.96 -3.18 24.58
C LYS A 76 23.73 -3.61 23.76
N ALA A 77 22.52 -3.32 24.21
CA ALA A 77 21.34 -3.50 23.36
C ALA A 77 21.38 -2.48 22.22
N SER A 78 20.86 -2.87 21.05
CA SER A 78 20.75 -1.98 19.90
C SER A 78 19.31 -1.88 19.40
N VAL A 79 19.00 -0.73 18.82
CA VAL A 79 17.74 -0.47 18.12
C VAL A 79 18.07 0.15 16.77
N THR A 80 17.51 -0.41 15.71
CA THR A 80 17.57 0.15 14.35
C THR A 80 16.19 0.70 14.01
N VAL A 81 16.14 1.97 13.59
CA VAL A 81 14.92 2.62 13.11
C VAL A 81 15.06 2.86 11.62
N GLU A 82 14.12 2.30 10.87
CA GLU A 82 14.04 2.41 9.41
C GLU A 82 12.76 3.15 9.04
N VAL A 83 12.89 4.22 8.25
CA VAL A 83 11.76 5.02 7.79
C VAL A 83 11.71 4.98 6.27
N TYR A 84 10.83 4.15 5.74
CA TYR A 84 10.59 4.00 4.30
C TYR A 84 9.53 5.00 3.84
N ARG A 85 9.91 5.94 2.98
CA ARG A 85 9.01 6.93 2.39
C ARG A 85 8.58 6.49 0.99
N HIS A 86 7.28 6.58 0.75
CA HIS A 86 6.65 6.27 -0.53
C HIS A 86 5.97 7.51 -1.12
N ARG A 87 5.69 7.48 -2.42
CA ARG A 87 5.01 8.58 -3.14
C ARG A 87 3.71 9.01 -2.47
N THR A 88 2.91 8.05 -1.97
CA THR A 88 1.61 8.34 -1.36
C THR A 88 1.34 7.46 -0.13
N ALA A 89 0.38 7.87 0.71
CA ALA A 89 -0.09 7.06 1.84
C ALA A 89 -0.61 5.68 1.43
N THR A 90 -1.28 5.59 0.27
CA THR A 90 -1.74 4.31 -0.29
C THR A 90 -0.58 3.36 -0.61
N HIS A 91 0.52 3.88 -1.14
CA HIS A 91 1.69 3.08 -1.46
C HIS A 91 2.42 2.59 -0.21
N ALA A 92 2.56 3.44 0.81
CA ALA A 92 3.09 3.02 2.11
C ALA A 92 2.19 1.97 2.78
N PHE A 93 0.86 2.17 2.73
CA PHE A 93 -0.10 1.14 3.17
C PHE A 93 0.07 -0.16 2.38
N GLY A 94 0.37 -0.09 1.09
CA GLY A 94 0.67 -1.22 0.24
C GLY A 94 1.76 -2.12 0.81
N VAL A 95 2.99 -1.61 0.93
CA VAL A 95 4.10 -2.39 1.50
C VAL A 95 3.78 -2.88 2.91
N TYR A 96 3.28 -1.99 3.77
CA TYR A 96 2.87 -2.35 5.13
C TYR A 96 1.89 -3.52 5.13
N SER A 97 0.89 -3.51 4.25
CA SER A 97 -0.12 -4.58 4.14
C SER A 97 0.41 -5.89 3.54
N GLN A 98 1.50 -5.84 2.76
CA GLN A 98 2.15 -7.03 2.23
C GLN A 98 3.04 -7.71 3.28
N GLU A 99 3.77 -6.94 4.08
CA GLU A 99 4.64 -7.47 5.14
C GLU A 99 3.87 -7.87 6.40
N ARG A 100 2.69 -7.28 6.63
CA ARG A 100 1.88 -7.55 7.82
C ARG A 100 1.52 -9.02 7.96
N ILE A 101 1.83 -9.58 9.12
CA ILE A 101 1.57 -10.98 9.45
C ILE A 101 0.08 -11.15 9.84
N PRO A 102 -0.62 -12.17 9.30
CA PRO A 102 -1.97 -12.51 9.75
C PRO A 102 -2.02 -12.77 11.26
N GLY A 103 -2.95 -12.11 11.96
CA GLY A 103 -3.09 -12.28 13.42
C GLY A 103 -1.99 -11.63 14.25
N ALA A 104 -1.22 -10.69 13.68
CA ALA A 104 -0.20 -9.94 14.41
C ALA A 104 -0.75 -9.25 15.68
N ASN A 105 0.15 -8.97 16.63
CA ASN A 105 -0.20 -8.24 17.85
C ASN A 105 -0.32 -6.73 17.56
N PHE A 106 -1.52 -6.29 17.18
CA PHE A 106 -1.78 -4.88 16.87
C PHE A 106 -1.76 -3.99 18.12
N ILE A 107 -1.13 -2.83 18.00
CA ILE A 107 -1.02 -1.83 19.07
C ILE A 107 -1.45 -0.45 18.57
N ASP A 108 -1.79 0.45 19.50
CA ASP A 108 -2.19 1.82 19.19
C ASP A 108 -0.97 2.72 18.92
N VAL A 109 -0.34 2.51 17.76
CA VAL A 109 0.76 3.32 17.23
C VAL A 109 0.53 3.54 15.73
N GLY A 110 0.73 4.77 15.27
CA GLY A 110 0.49 5.14 13.88
C GLY A 110 -0.96 4.99 13.45
N VAL A 111 -1.20 5.00 12.14
CA VAL A 111 -2.50 4.70 11.54
C VAL A 111 -2.88 3.24 11.85
N GLN A 112 -1.90 2.36 11.77
CA GLN A 112 -1.97 0.99 12.25
C GLN A 112 -0.53 0.53 12.56
N GLY A 113 -0.36 -0.19 13.66
CA GLY A 113 0.93 -0.71 14.09
C GLY A 113 0.80 -2.09 14.71
N TYR A 114 1.85 -2.89 14.61
CA TYR A 114 1.90 -4.21 15.23
C TYR A 114 3.29 -4.52 15.79
N LEU A 115 3.30 -5.40 16.80
CA LEU A 115 4.49 -5.96 17.40
C LEU A 115 4.79 -7.35 16.84
N GLU A 116 6.07 -7.59 16.66
CA GLU A 116 6.69 -8.90 16.50
C GLU A 116 7.63 -9.15 17.68
N LYS A 117 8.26 -10.34 17.72
CA LYS A 117 9.14 -10.74 18.83
C LYS A 117 10.26 -9.73 19.09
N HIS A 118 10.84 -9.17 18.04
CA HIS A 118 11.98 -8.24 18.10
C HIS A 118 11.79 -6.98 17.24
N ALA A 119 10.57 -6.74 16.76
CA ALA A 119 10.29 -5.60 15.90
C ALA A 119 8.94 -4.94 16.22
N LEU A 120 8.82 -3.66 15.89
CA LEU A 120 7.58 -2.90 15.90
C LEU A 120 7.46 -2.19 14.55
N ASN A 121 6.39 -2.48 13.83
CA ASN A 121 6.14 -1.98 12.50
C ASN A 121 4.87 -1.15 12.48
N PHE A 122 4.91 0.06 11.91
CA PHE A 122 3.72 0.92 11.85
C PHE A 122 3.68 1.80 10.61
N LEU A 123 2.46 2.17 10.22
CA LEU A 123 2.16 3.08 9.13
C LEU A 123 1.92 4.50 9.65
N TRP A 124 2.50 5.50 9.01
CA TRP A 124 2.29 6.92 9.32
C TRP A 124 2.33 7.76 8.04
N GLY A 125 1.20 8.32 7.62
CA GLY A 125 1.10 9.08 6.37
C GLY A 125 1.58 8.25 5.18
N ASN A 126 2.57 8.76 4.44
CA ASN A 126 3.25 8.07 3.34
C ASN A 126 4.55 7.36 3.77
N THR A 127 4.70 7.06 5.06
CA THR A 127 5.86 6.35 5.60
C THR A 127 5.47 5.02 6.23
N TYR A 128 6.28 4.00 5.96
CA TYR A 128 6.27 2.73 6.66
C TYR A 128 7.51 2.65 7.54
N VAL A 129 7.30 2.51 8.85
CA VAL A 129 8.37 2.53 9.84
C VAL A 129 8.57 1.15 10.43
N LYS A 130 9.82 0.70 10.47
CA LYS A 130 10.24 -0.55 11.10
C LYS A 130 11.25 -0.24 12.18
N ILE A 131 11.03 -0.78 13.37
CA ILE A 131 11.91 -0.59 14.52
C ILE A 131 12.30 -1.96 15.03
N THR A 132 13.55 -2.33 14.81
CA THR A 132 14.08 -3.64 15.20
C THR A 132 15.00 -3.49 16.40
N GLY A 133 14.83 -4.37 17.39
CA GLY A 133 15.64 -4.40 18.60
C GLY A 133 16.48 -5.67 18.70
N TYR A 134 17.72 -5.53 19.14
CA TYR A 134 18.62 -6.65 19.43
C TYR A 134 19.15 -6.54 20.86
N ASP A 135 19.31 -7.70 21.53
CA ASP A 135 19.71 -7.81 22.94
C ASP A 135 18.88 -6.94 23.91
N ILE A 136 17.60 -6.69 23.58
CA ILE A 136 16.65 -6.04 24.49
C ILE A 136 16.22 -7.06 25.54
N ALA A 137 16.46 -6.73 26.80
CA ALA A 137 16.10 -7.60 27.92
C ALA A 137 14.55 -7.77 28.02
N PRO A 138 14.05 -8.93 28.45
CA PRO A 138 12.61 -9.19 28.57
C PRO A 138 11.85 -8.22 29.47
N GLU A 139 12.51 -7.56 30.43
CA GLU A 139 11.96 -6.51 31.29
C GLU A 139 11.84 -5.15 30.60
N ASP A 140 12.56 -4.95 29.49
CA ASP A 140 12.64 -3.69 28.74
C ASP A 140 11.63 -3.67 27.55
N GLN A 141 10.48 -4.36 27.66
CA GLN A 141 9.48 -4.53 26.58
C GLN A 141 8.93 -3.21 26.04
N ALA A 142 8.96 -2.15 26.84
CA ALA A 142 8.49 -0.82 26.47
C ALA A 142 9.47 -0.07 25.54
N THR A 143 10.67 -0.62 25.28
CA THR A 143 11.70 0.03 24.45
C THR A 143 11.19 0.34 23.04
N LEU A 144 10.71 -0.66 22.28
CA LEU A 144 10.26 -0.42 20.91
C LEU A 144 9.04 0.53 20.85
N PRO A 145 8.01 0.39 21.72
CA PRO A 145 6.93 1.38 21.81
C PRO A 145 7.41 2.80 22.12
N ALA A 146 8.42 2.97 22.99
CA ALA A 146 8.98 4.28 23.30
C ALA A 146 9.68 4.91 22.08
N PHE A 147 10.46 4.12 21.33
CA PHE A 147 11.03 4.55 20.06
C PHE A 147 9.93 4.90 19.05
N ALA A 148 8.91 4.06 18.89
CA ALA A 148 7.84 4.29 17.92
C ALA A 148 7.09 5.60 18.20
N LYS A 149 6.77 5.87 19.48
CA LYS A 149 6.17 7.14 19.90
C LYS A 149 7.07 8.34 19.60
N ALA A 150 8.38 8.21 19.86
CA ALA A 150 9.32 9.29 19.63
C ALA A 150 9.54 9.56 18.14
N VAL A 151 9.63 8.51 17.31
CA VAL A 151 9.69 8.63 15.84
C VAL A 151 8.41 9.29 15.33
N ALA A 152 7.24 8.78 15.73
CA ALA A 152 5.94 9.33 15.34
C ALA A 152 5.81 10.82 15.67
N GLY A 153 6.33 11.28 16.81
CA GLY A 153 6.33 12.70 17.19
C GLY A 153 7.17 13.61 16.29
N ASN A 154 8.06 13.05 15.48
CA ASN A 154 8.89 13.77 14.52
C ASN A 154 8.42 13.59 13.06
N LEU A 155 7.42 12.74 12.83
CA LEU A 155 6.80 12.59 11.52
C LEU A 155 5.71 13.66 11.34
N GLY A 156 5.40 13.97 10.09
CA GLY A 156 4.37 14.96 9.72
C GLY A 156 2.95 14.46 10.03
N ASP A 157 2.01 14.75 9.14
CA ASP A 157 0.63 14.28 9.32
C ASP A 157 0.54 12.75 9.44
N LYS A 158 -0.18 12.28 10.47
CA LYS A 158 -0.46 10.86 10.71
C LYS A 158 -1.20 10.23 9.54
N GLY A 159 -2.04 11.02 8.84
CA GLY A 159 -2.88 10.52 7.76
C GLY A 159 -3.92 9.50 8.23
N ALA A 160 -4.44 8.72 7.28
CA ALA A 160 -5.45 7.70 7.53
C ALA A 160 -5.26 6.52 6.57
N LEU A 161 -5.93 5.40 6.87
CA LEU A 161 -6.02 4.29 5.91
C LEU A 161 -6.75 4.76 4.64
N PRO A 162 -6.47 4.14 3.47
CA PRO A 162 -7.18 4.45 2.24
C PRO A 162 -8.69 4.36 2.44
N SER A 163 -9.42 5.43 2.15
CA SER A 163 -10.85 5.54 2.44
C SER A 163 -11.70 4.47 1.75
N ILE A 164 -11.23 3.94 0.61
CA ILE A 164 -11.91 2.84 -0.09
C ILE A 164 -12.03 1.57 0.76
N LEU A 165 -11.16 1.37 1.75
CA LEU A 165 -11.22 0.22 2.65
C LEU A 165 -12.51 0.20 3.48
N THR A 166 -13.17 1.34 3.69
CA THR A 166 -14.45 1.38 4.41
C THR A 166 -15.63 0.87 3.58
N ALA A 167 -15.46 0.70 2.27
CA ALA A 167 -16.49 0.11 1.41
C ALA A 167 -16.57 -1.42 1.56
N PHE A 168 -15.51 -2.05 2.04
CA PHE A 168 -15.48 -3.50 2.28
C PHE A 168 -16.45 -3.87 3.41
N PRO A 169 -17.41 -4.79 3.18
CA PRO A 169 -18.35 -5.23 4.21
C PRO A 169 -17.64 -5.69 5.49
N ALA A 170 -18.16 -5.28 6.65
CA ALA A 170 -17.59 -5.67 7.95
C ALA A 170 -17.93 -7.11 8.35
N GLU A 171 -19.11 -7.60 7.93
CA GLU A 171 -19.53 -8.99 8.20
C GLU A 171 -18.54 -9.97 7.57
N GLY A 172 -18.09 -10.98 8.33
CA GLY A 172 -17.20 -12.04 7.85
C GLY A 172 -15.77 -11.60 7.50
N LYS A 173 -15.45 -10.30 7.49
CA LYS A 173 -14.11 -9.81 7.16
C LYS A 173 -13.11 -10.24 8.23
N ILE A 174 -12.03 -10.89 7.80
CA ILE A 174 -10.91 -11.20 8.69
C ILE A 174 -10.27 -9.87 9.11
N ARG A 175 -10.14 -9.66 10.41
CA ARG A 175 -9.65 -8.38 10.96
C ARG A 175 -8.24 -8.08 10.43
N ASN A 176 -8.05 -6.85 9.91
CA ASN A 176 -6.79 -6.35 9.37
C ASN A 176 -6.24 -7.21 8.21
N SER A 177 -7.12 -7.81 7.40
CA SER A 177 -6.75 -8.57 6.21
C SER A 177 -6.65 -7.70 4.95
N GLU A 178 -6.97 -6.41 5.04
CA GLU A 178 -7.00 -5.50 3.90
C GLU A 178 -5.60 -5.33 3.29
N LYS A 179 -5.48 -5.53 1.98
CA LYS A 179 -4.24 -5.36 1.21
C LYS A 179 -4.41 -4.36 0.10
N PHE A 180 -3.31 -3.76 -0.31
CA PHE A 180 -3.20 -3.04 -1.57
C PHE A 180 -2.13 -3.69 -2.43
N THR A 181 -2.47 -4.02 -3.67
CA THR A 181 -1.56 -4.47 -4.72
C THR A 181 -1.38 -3.31 -5.68
N ALA A 182 -0.19 -2.69 -5.74
CA ALA A 182 0.01 -1.44 -6.46
C ALA A 182 0.04 -1.59 -7.99
N ARG A 183 0.27 -2.80 -8.50
CA ARG A 183 0.36 -3.09 -9.93
C ARG A 183 0.16 -4.57 -10.19
N LYS A 184 -0.30 -4.88 -11.41
CA LYS A 184 -0.43 -6.26 -11.89
C LYS A 184 -1.31 -7.09 -10.97
N PHE A 185 -2.50 -6.59 -10.63
CA PHE A 185 -3.42 -7.36 -9.80
C PHE A 185 -3.67 -8.74 -10.44
N LEU A 186 -3.71 -9.80 -9.62
CA LEU A 186 -3.75 -11.20 -10.08
C LEU A 186 -2.57 -11.61 -11.00
N GLY A 187 -1.47 -10.86 -10.99
CA GLY A 187 -0.30 -11.11 -11.85
C GLY A 187 -0.46 -10.59 -13.29
N TYR A 188 -1.60 -10.01 -13.65
CA TYR A 188 -1.87 -9.54 -15.01
C TYR A 188 -1.46 -8.08 -15.21
N PRO A 189 -0.53 -7.75 -16.12
CA PRO A 189 -0.05 -6.37 -16.31
C PRO A 189 -1.13 -5.35 -16.68
N PHE A 190 -2.23 -5.80 -17.28
CA PHE A 190 -3.35 -4.94 -17.66
C PHE A 190 -4.32 -4.68 -16.51
N LEU A 191 -4.30 -5.48 -15.44
CA LEU A 191 -5.02 -5.15 -14.22
C LEU A 191 -4.12 -4.26 -13.38
N HIS A 192 -4.54 -3.02 -13.17
CA HIS A 192 -3.76 -1.96 -12.53
C HIS A 192 -3.47 -2.27 -11.05
N SER A 193 -3.91 -1.41 -10.15
CA SER A 193 -3.84 -1.63 -8.72
C SER A 193 -5.18 -2.11 -8.17
N ALA A 194 -5.16 -2.90 -7.11
CA ALA A 194 -6.38 -3.31 -6.42
C ALA A 194 -6.23 -3.26 -4.91
N PHE A 195 -7.32 -2.91 -4.25
CA PHE A 195 -7.53 -3.22 -2.83
C PHE A 195 -8.22 -4.56 -2.71
N SER A 196 -7.91 -5.32 -1.68
CA SER A 196 -8.60 -6.58 -1.38
C SER A 196 -8.73 -6.80 0.13
N ALA A 197 -9.67 -7.63 0.54
CA ALA A 197 -9.79 -8.10 1.92
C ALA A 197 -10.24 -9.56 1.95
N GLU A 198 -9.71 -10.31 2.91
CA GLU A 198 -10.03 -11.70 3.14
C GLU A 198 -11.23 -11.83 4.07
N TYR A 199 -12.08 -12.82 3.79
CA TYR A 199 -13.30 -13.13 4.54
C TYR A 199 -13.33 -14.61 4.91
N ASP A 200 -13.91 -14.91 6.08
CA ASP A 200 -14.30 -16.26 6.51
C ASP A 200 -15.75 -16.21 6.99
N VAL A 201 -16.61 -17.01 6.36
CA VAL A 201 -17.99 -17.23 6.80
C VAL A 201 -18.25 -18.72 6.93
N SER A 202 -18.36 -19.18 8.18
CA SER A 202 -18.63 -20.59 8.48
C SER A 202 -17.60 -21.54 7.87
N GLY A 203 -16.32 -21.15 7.89
CA GLY A 203 -15.21 -21.93 7.34
C GLY A 203 -15.03 -21.80 5.82
N ARG A 204 -15.77 -20.89 5.17
CA ARG A 204 -15.64 -20.59 3.74
C ARG A 204 -14.80 -19.34 3.57
N ASN A 205 -13.60 -19.52 3.06
CA ASN A 205 -12.67 -18.44 2.78
C ASN A 205 -12.92 -17.87 1.38
N PHE A 206 -12.95 -16.56 1.27
CA PHE A 206 -13.05 -15.88 -0.02
C PHE A 206 -12.46 -14.47 0.09
N ARG A 207 -12.21 -13.85 -1.06
CA ARG A 207 -11.60 -12.53 -1.12
C ARG A 207 -12.47 -11.57 -1.92
N LEU A 208 -12.75 -10.41 -1.34
CA LEU A 208 -13.31 -9.29 -2.09
C LEU A 208 -12.17 -8.44 -2.63
N PHE A 209 -12.38 -7.82 -3.79
CA PHE A 209 -11.44 -6.87 -4.36
C PHE A 209 -12.12 -5.69 -5.04
N ILE A 210 -11.38 -4.59 -5.18
CA ILE A 210 -11.75 -3.44 -6.00
C ILE A 210 -10.54 -2.82 -6.68
N ILE A 211 -10.69 -2.50 -7.97
CA ILE A 211 -9.80 -1.70 -8.79
C ILE A 211 -10.50 -0.35 -9.03
N GLU A 212 -9.81 0.74 -8.71
CA GLU A 212 -10.20 2.10 -9.08
C GLU A 212 -9.42 2.49 -10.34
N GLY A 213 -10.11 2.51 -11.48
CA GLY A 213 -9.56 2.97 -12.76
C GLY A 213 -9.55 4.50 -12.86
N LYS A 214 -8.89 5.03 -13.88
CA LYS A 214 -8.88 6.47 -14.15
C LYS A 214 -10.27 6.99 -14.53
N ASP A 215 -10.96 6.25 -15.39
CA ASP A 215 -12.27 6.57 -15.92
C ASP A 215 -12.96 5.29 -16.44
N GLN A 216 -14.15 5.43 -17.02
CA GLN A 216 -14.89 4.30 -17.60
C GLN A 216 -14.13 3.62 -18.76
N ALA A 217 -13.44 4.40 -19.60
CA ALA A 217 -12.72 3.84 -20.75
C ALA A 217 -11.52 3.01 -20.28
N ASP A 218 -10.84 3.45 -19.22
CA ASP A 218 -9.76 2.70 -18.58
C ASP A 218 -10.23 1.34 -18.06
N CYS A 219 -11.33 1.32 -17.31
CA CYS A 219 -11.92 0.07 -16.83
C CYS A 219 -12.39 -0.84 -17.98
N ARG A 220 -12.94 -0.26 -19.07
CA ARG A 220 -13.30 -1.02 -20.27
C ARG A 220 -12.10 -1.78 -20.82
N VAL A 221 -10.95 -1.12 -20.96
CA VAL A 221 -9.72 -1.74 -21.47
C VAL A 221 -9.25 -2.87 -20.56
N MET A 222 -9.33 -2.69 -19.24
CA MET A 222 -8.97 -3.76 -18.29
C MET A 222 -9.87 -5.00 -18.43
N VAL A 223 -11.19 -4.81 -18.52
CA VAL A 223 -12.16 -5.91 -18.68
C VAL A 223 -11.99 -6.59 -20.04
N GLU A 224 -11.83 -5.82 -21.12
CA GLU A 224 -11.60 -6.34 -22.47
C GLU A 224 -10.36 -7.22 -22.53
N LYS A 225 -9.21 -6.73 -22.03
CA LYS A 225 -7.98 -7.51 -21.96
C LYS A 225 -8.10 -8.74 -21.08
N TYR A 226 -8.90 -8.67 -20.01
CA TYR A 226 -9.12 -9.84 -19.18
C TYR A 226 -9.91 -10.91 -19.93
N LEU A 227 -10.99 -10.53 -20.61
CA LEU A 227 -11.76 -11.46 -21.45
C LEU A 227 -10.91 -12.05 -22.57
N GLU A 228 -10.07 -11.26 -23.23
CA GLU A 228 -9.12 -11.76 -24.23
C GLU A 228 -8.13 -12.77 -23.66
N GLN A 229 -7.58 -12.50 -22.48
CA GLN A 229 -6.66 -13.39 -21.76
C GLN A 229 -7.32 -14.73 -21.42
N LEU A 230 -8.63 -14.74 -21.20
CA LEU A 230 -9.44 -15.94 -20.94
C LEU A 230 -9.99 -16.60 -22.22
N GLY A 231 -9.63 -16.10 -23.40
CA GLY A 231 -10.09 -16.63 -24.69
C GLY A 231 -11.53 -16.25 -25.06
N MET A 232 -12.14 -15.29 -24.37
CA MET A 232 -13.54 -14.86 -24.52
C MET A 232 -13.69 -13.68 -25.48
N LYS A 233 -13.00 -13.70 -26.62
CA LYS A 233 -12.87 -12.54 -27.55
C LYS A 233 -14.17 -12.10 -28.21
N ASP A 234 -15.14 -12.98 -28.34
CA ASP A 234 -16.42 -12.70 -28.99
C ASP A 234 -17.45 -12.06 -28.05
N LYS A 235 -17.11 -11.87 -26.76
CA LYS A 235 -18.03 -11.24 -25.80
C LYS A 235 -18.02 -9.72 -25.95
N THR A 236 -19.22 -9.16 -26.14
CA THR A 236 -19.42 -7.71 -26.08
C THR A 236 -19.04 -7.18 -24.69
N VAL A 237 -18.10 -6.23 -24.66
CA VAL A 237 -17.64 -5.57 -23.44
C VAL A 237 -18.56 -4.39 -23.11
N ALA A 238 -19.26 -4.47 -21.99
CA ALA A 238 -20.14 -3.43 -21.45
C ALA A 238 -20.12 -3.41 -19.91
N GLU A 239 -20.61 -2.36 -19.28
CA GLU A 239 -20.78 -2.36 -17.82
C GLU A 239 -21.74 -3.46 -17.38
N GLY A 240 -21.50 -4.04 -16.21
CA GLY A 240 -22.30 -5.13 -15.67
C GLY A 240 -21.49 -6.21 -14.96
N GLN A 241 -22.12 -7.37 -14.83
CA GLN A 241 -21.59 -8.55 -14.16
C GLN A 241 -20.95 -9.51 -15.16
N TYR A 242 -19.81 -10.07 -14.76
CA TYR A 242 -19.05 -11.08 -15.46
C TYR A 242 -18.73 -12.23 -14.51
N THR A 243 -18.99 -13.45 -14.95
CA THR A 243 -18.49 -14.66 -14.30
C THR A 243 -17.33 -15.17 -15.15
N LEU A 244 -16.15 -15.21 -14.57
CA LEU A 244 -14.89 -15.55 -15.23
C LEU A 244 -14.30 -16.80 -14.59
N SER A 245 -13.73 -17.67 -15.42
CA SER A 245 -12.98 -18.84 -14.98
C SER A 245 -11.52 -18.66 -15.37
N ASP A 246 -10.67 -18.44 -14.38
CA ASP A 246 -9.25 -18.16 -14.54
C ASP A 246 -8.43 -19.37 -14.09
N ALA A 247 -7.52 -19.85 -14.94
CA ALA A 247 -6.69 -21.03 -14.64
C ALA A 247 -5.79 -20.86 -13.41
N TYR A 248 -5.43 -19.62 -13.05
CA TYR A 248 -4.57 -19.32 -11.90
C TYR A 248 -5.34 -18.84 -10.67
N HIS A 249 -6.55 -18.30 -10.86
CA HIS A 249 -7.32 -17.63 -9.79
C HIS A 249 -8.73 -18.21 -9.58
N GLY A 250 -9.07 -19.28 -10.28
CA GLY A 250 -10.35 -19.98 -10.14
C GLY A 250 -11.54 -19.19 -10.66
N GLU A 251 -12.70 -19.41 -10.04
CA GLU A 251 -13.94 -18.72 -10.40
C GLU A 251 -13.99 -17.32 -9.78
N ILE A 252 -14.28 -16.34 -10.62
CA ILE A 252 -14.30 -14.92 -10.26
C ILE A 252 -15.65 -14.34 -10.67
N GLU A 253 -16.30 -13.65 -9.74
CA GLU A 253 -17.40 -12.76 -10.09
C GLU A 253 -16.89 -11.32 -10.08
N LEU A 254 -16.96 -10.70 -11.25
CA LEU A 254 -16.48 -9.34 -11.51
C LEU A 254 -17.66 -8.46 -11.89
N HIS A 255 -17.74 -7.28 -11.28
CA HIS A 255 -18.71 -6.25 -11.58
C HIS A 255 -17.97 -4.98 -12.00
N TRP A 256 -18.45 -4.34 -13.04
CA TRP A 256 -17.87 -3.10 -13.55
C TRP A 256 -18.94 -2.02 -13.73
N ARG A 257 -18.69 -0.83 -13.17
CA ARG A 257 -19.48 0.39 -13.40
C ARG A 257 -18.62 1.64 -13.28
N GLY A 258 -18.69 2.52 -14.25
CA GLY A 258 -17.89 3.74 -14.34
C GLY A 258 -16.40 3.43 -14.23
N ALA A 259 -15.72 4.15 -13.34
CA ALA A 259 -14.30 4.00 -13.07
C ALA A 259 -13.95 2.92 -12.02
N GLN A 260 -14.86 1.97 -11.76
CA GLN A 260 -14.68 0.96 -10.71
C GLN A 260 -14.97 -0.45 -11.21
N ILE A 261 -14.06 -1.38 -10.88
CA ILE A 261 -14.24 -2.82 -11.06
C ILE A 261 -14.13 -3.46 -9.69
N TRP A 262 -15.13 -4.18 -9.22
CA TRP A 262 -15.08 -4.91 -7.94
C TRP A 262 -15.55 -6.33 -8.12
N GLY A 263 -15.27 -7.20 -7.15
CA GLY A 263 -15.65 -8.59 -7.30
C GLY A 263 -15.29 -9.48 -6.14
N ILE A 264 -15.54 -10.77 -6.35
CA ILE A 264 -15.29 -11.85 -5.42
C ILE A 264 -14.44 -12.93 -6.09
N LEU A 265 -13.46 -13.42 -5.35
CA LEU A 265 -12.60 -14.55 -5.69
C LEU A 265 -12.89 -15.70 -4.72
N ASP A 266 -12.78 -16.94 -5.20
CA ASP A 266 -12.80 -18.17 -4.39
C ASP A 266 -14.11 -18.48 -3.64
N LEU A 267 -15.24 -17.88 -4.03
CA LEU A 267 -16.55 -18.14 -3.39
C LEU A 267 -17.51 -18.91 -4.29
N GLY A 268 -17.54 -20.24 -4.20
CA GLY A 268 -18.44 -21.09 -4.98
C GLY A 268 -19.93 -21.02 -4.60
N ASP A 269 -20.27 -20.46 -3.44
CA ASP A 269 -21.65 -20.39 -2.94
C ASP A 269 -22.44 -19.22 -3.56
N PRO A 270 -23.47 -19.48 -4.38
CA PRO A 270 -24.19 -18.39 -5.07
C PRO A 270 -24.94 -17.46 -4.12
N GLY A 271 -25.45 -17.98 -2.99
CA GLY A 271 -26.22 -17.20 -2.02
C GLY A 271 -25.33 -16.24 -1.25
N LEU A 272 -24.20 -16.72 -0.74
CA LEU A 272 -23.19 -15.87 -0.10
C LEU A 272 -22.60 -14.88 -1.10
N ARG A 273 -22.32 -15.31 -2.34
CA ARG A 273 -21.77 -14.44 -3.37
C ARG A 273 -22.69 -13.25 -3.67
N ALA A 274 -23.97 -13.50 -3.92
CA ALA A 274 -24.96 -12.46 -4.14
C ALA A 274 -25.10 -11.53 -2.92
N LYS A 275 -25.08 -12.07 -1.70
CA LYS A 275 -25.12 -11.29 -0.46
C LYS A 275 -23.91 -10.34 -0.36
N TYR A 276 -22.69 -10.85 -0.54
CA TYR A 276 -21.48 -10.06 -0.36
C TYR A 276 -21.26 -9.04 -1.47
N ILE A 277 -21.62 -9.35 -2.72
CA ILE A 277 -21.66 -8.33 -3.79
C ILE A 277 -22.60 -7.20 -3.41
N ARG A 278 -23.83 -7.51 -2.99
CA ARG A 278 -24.80 -6.47 -2.59
C ARG A 278 -24.27 -5.60 -1.44
N LEU A 279 -23.73 -6.21 -0.39
CA LEU A 279 -23.16 -5.46 0.75
C LEU A 279 -22.00 -4.57 0.29
N PHE A 280 -21.17 -5.05 -0.64
CA PHE A 280 -20.05 -4.29 -1.16
C PHE A 280 -20.53 -3.12 -2.02
N GLU A 281 -21.52 -3.32 -2.89
CA GLU A 281 -22.15 -2.24 -3.66
C GLU A 281 -22.78 -1.16 -2.76
N GLU A 282 -23.46 -1.56 -1.68
CA GLU A 282 -24.00 -0.63 -0.68
C GLU A 282 -22.88 0.18 0.00
N GLY A 283 -21.73 -0.45 0.30
CA GLY A 283 -20.53 0.22 0.81
C GLY A 283 -19.93 1.22 -0.18
N LEU A 284 -19.85 0.85 -1.46
CA LEU A 284 -19.33 1.72 -2.53
C LEU A 284 -20.23 2.93 -2.79
N GLN A 285 -21.55 2.76 -2.71
CA GLN A 285 -22.52 3.85 -2.90
C GLN A 285 -22.47 4.88 -1.77
N LYS A 286 -22.24 4.46 -0.52
CA LYS A 286 -22.12 5.37 0.63
C LYS A 286 -20.86 6.26 0.58
N LYS A 287 -19.88 5.91 -0.25
CA LYS A 287 -18.64 6.69 -0.44
C LYS A 287 -18.79 7.80 -1.49
N LYS A 288 -19.79 7.72 -2.39
CA LYS A 288 -20.06 8.74 -3.41
C LYS A 288 -20.66 10.00 -2.78
#